data_AF-A0A3E5HME2-F1
#
_entry.id   AF-A0A3E5HME2-F1
#
_cell.length_a   1.000
_cell.length_b   1.000
_cell.length_c   1.000
_cell.angle_alpha   90.00
_cell.angle_beta   90.00
_cell.angle_gamma   90.00
#
_symmetry.space_group_name_H-M   'P 1'
#
loop_
_entity.id
_entity.type
_entity.pdbx_description
1 polymer ?
#
loop_
_entity_poly.entity_id
_entity_poly.type
_entity_poly.pdbx_seq_one_letter_code
_entity_poly.pdbx_strand_id
1 'polypeptide(L)'
;MFTVGLEIEINGGHDHDKLKNHPLIAGYCTDGSLYHRDGLEYQTDILFTTDFDAINELVESIHCYGDEPERAGGHMHVRRTRRQTPSRWYWALKGLSDRQARNLNMRHTYYNRWCELRHGDYSGKGTAVNNTHAGTIELRTFARWDDTTATRLAVALEWAHHMWRYFESHELYQLKTADIMRESARSAYSTPRTTPAMRLATSRKED
;
A
#
# COMPACT_ATOMS: atom_id res chain seq x y z
N MET A 1 7.01 -5.57 -16.72
CA MET A 1 6.52 -4.19 -16.49
C MET A 1 5.76 -4.17 -15.18
N PHE A 2 5.99 -3.16 -14.35
CA PHE A 2 5.27 -2.99 -13.08
C PHE A 2 3.87 -2.43 -13.34
N THR A 3 2.87 -3.01 -12.69
CA THR A 3 1.51 -2.47 -12.60
C THR A 3 0.99 -2.70 -11.19
N VAL A 4 0.07 -1.86 -10.75
CA VAL A 4 -0.51 -1.93 -9.41
C VAL A 4 -1.99 -1.56 -9.44
N GLY A 5 -2.79 -2.17 -8.58
CA GLY A 5 -4.15 -1.72 -8.27
C GLY A 5 -4.25 -1.38 -6.79
N LEU A 6 -5.12 -0.44 -6.43
CA LEU A 6 -5.43 -0.11 -5.03
C LEU A 6 -6.88 -0.44 -4.72
N GLU A 7 -7.10 -0.96 -3.51
CA GLU A 7 -8.41 -0.94 -2.87
C GLU A 7 -8.37 0.21 -1.84
N ILE A 8 -9.26 1.18 -2.04
CA ILE A 8 -9.43 2.36 -1.18
C ILE A 8 -10.72 2.14 -0.40
N GLU A 9 -10.60 1.74 0.85
CA GLU A 9 -11.74 1.59 1.73
C GLU A 9 -12.01 2.89 2.48
N ILE A 10 -13.28 3.27 2.61
CA ILE A 10 -13.70 4.45 3.36
C ILE A 10 -14.89 4.08 4.24
N ASN A 11 -14.71 4.11 5.57
CA ASN A 11 -15.72 3.68 6.54
C ASN A 11 -16.76 4.78 6.90
N GLY A 12 -16.82 5.92 6.22
CA GLY A 12 -17.70 7.03 6.62
C GLY A 12 -18.32 7.73 5.43
N GLY A 13 -19.15 8.75 5.69
CA GLY A 13 -19.65 9.61 4.61
C GLY A 13 -18.50 10.30 3.88
N HIS A 14 -18.58 10.33 2.55
CA HIS A 14 -17.59 10.95 1.65
C HIS A 14 -18.26 11.23 0.30
N ASP A 15 -17.56 11.92 -0.60
CA ASP A 15 -18.08 12.25 -1.93
C ASP A 15 -18.10 11.01 -2.85
N HIS A 16 -19.23 10.29 -2.81
CA HIS A 16 -19.44 9.10 -3.64
C HIS A 16 -19.41 9.43 -5.12
N ASP A 17 -20.05 10.53 -5.54
CA ASP A 17 -20.20 10.86 -6.96
C ASP A 17 -18.84 11.19 -7.57
N LYS A 18 -17.99 11.92 -6.85
CA LYS A 18 -16.61 12.17 -7.27
C LYS A 18 -15.83 10.88 -7.49
N LEU A 19 -15.88 9.94 -6.54
CA LEU A 19 -15.10 8.70 -6.63
C LEU A 19 -15.65 7.74 -7.69
N LYS A 20 -16.97 7.54 -7.74
CA LYS A 20 -17.62 6.64 -8.70
C LYS A 20 -17.43 7.09 -10.15
N ASN A 21 -17.26 8.39 -10.38
CA ASN A 21 -17.03 8.96 -11.71
C ASN A 21 -15.55 9.29 -12.01
N HIS A 22 -14.63 8.98 -11.09
CA HIS A 22 -13.22 9.31 -11.29
C HIS A 22 -12.58 8.37 -12.33
N PRO A 23 -11.80 8.88 -13.31
CA PRO A 23 -11.22 8.05 -14.38
C PRO A 23 -10.30 6.91 -13.93
N LEU A 24 -9.74 7.01 -12.72
CA LEU A 24 -8.88 5.98 -12.14
C LEU A 24 -9.63 4.89 -11.36
N ILE A 25 -10.94 5.02 -11.17
CA ILE A 25 -11.76 4.06 -10.42
C ILE A 25 -12.48 3.15 -11.41
N ALA A 26 -12.25 1.84 -11.30
CA ALA A 26 -12.83 0.82 -12.16
C ALA A 26 -14.09 0.17 -11.56
N GLY A 27 -14.25 0.24 -10.24
CA GLY A 27 -15.39 -0.35 -9.56
C GLY A 27 -15.50 0.08 -8.12
N TYR A 28 -16.65 -0.22 -7.51
CA TYR A 28 -16.92 0.05 -6.11
C TYR A 28 -17.94 -0.95 -5.58
N CYS A 29 -17.86 -1.25 -4.29
CA CYS A 29 -18.80 -2.15 -3.62
C CYS A 29 -18.97 -1.77 -2.15
N THR A 30 -20.05 -2.26 -1.56
CA THR A 30 -20.19 -2.28 -0.10
C THR A 30 -19.30 -3.38 0.46
N ASP A 31 -18.43 -3.05 1.41
CA ASP A 31 -17.68 -4.04 2.17
C ASP A 31 -18.30 -4.20 3.56
N GLY A 32 -18.62 -5.44 3.94
CA GLY A 32 -19.15 -5.74 5.27
C GLY A 32 -18.16 -5.52 6.42
N SER A 33 -16.88 -5.28 6.11
CA SER A 33 -15.90 -4.80 7.09
C SER A 33 -16.07 -3.32 7.43
N LEU A 34 -16.74 -2.56 6.54
CA LEU A 34 -17.10 -1.16 6.74
C LEU A 34 -18.44 -1.12 7.48
N TYR A 35 -18.39 -0.77 8.76
CA TYR A 35 -19.54 -0.81 9.66
C TYR A 35 -20.54 0.33 9.44
N HIS A 36 -20.17 1.33 8.64
CA HIS A 36 -21.01 2.47 8.32
C HIS A 36 -21.77 2.26 7.01
N ARG A 37 -23.06 2.57 7.01
CA ARG A 37 -23.95 2.39 5.84
C ARG A 37 -23.49 3.15 4.59
N ASP A 38 -22.81 4.27 4.79
CA ASP A 38 -22.32 5.15 3.72
C ASP A 38 -20.85 4.85 3.34
N GLY A 39 -20.26 3.82 3.95
CA GLY A 39 -18.91 3.36 3.63
C GLY A 39 -18.88 2.53 2.34
N LEU A 40 -17.79 2.68 1.58
CA LEU A 40 -17.56 1.97 0.32
C LEU A 40 -16.09 1.60 0.18
N GLU A 41 -15.85 0.47 -0.49
CA GLU A 41 -14.57 0.11 -1.07
C GLU A 41 -14.56 0.52 -2.54
N TYR A 42 -13.49 1.19 -2.97
CA TYR A 42 -13.25 1.55 -4.36
C TYR A 42 -12.03 0.81 -4.90
N GLN A 43 -12.16 0.25 -6.09
CA GLN A 43 -11.08 -0.43 -6.79
C GLN A 43 -10.60 0.44 -7.93
N THR A 44 -9.29 0.71 -7.97
CA THR A 44 -8.71 1.44 -9.10
C THR A 44 -8.69 0.58 -10.36
N ASP A 45 -8.60 1.22 -11.53
CA ASP A 45 -8.10 0.54 -12.73
C ASP A 45 -6.64 0.08 -12.52
N ILE A 46 -6.08 -0.64 -13.49
CA ILE A 46 -4.68 -1.02 -13.50
C ILE A 46 -3.83 0.24 -13.67
N LEU A 47 -3.10 0.60 -12.61
CA LEU A 47 -2.24 1.77 -12.59
C LEU A 47 -0.83 1.43 -13.08
N PHE A 48 -0.24 2.38 -13.77
CA PHE A 48 1.15 2.45 -14.17
C PHE A 48 1.90 3.47 -13.31
N THR A 49 3.22 3.48 -13.39
CA THR A 49 4.05 4.47 -12.68
C THR A 49 3.75 5.91 -13.11
N THR A 50 3.21 6.10 -14.32
CA THR A 50 2.76 7.40 -14.83
C THR A 50 1.51 7.92 -14.13
N ASP A 51 0.75 7.05 -13.47
CA ASP A 51 -0.51 7.40 -12.80
C ASP A 51 -0.31 7.71 -11.32
N PHE A 52 0.92 7.56 -10.79
CA PHE A 52 1.22 7.75 -9.36
C PHE A 52 0.87 9.15 -8.84
N ASP A 53 1.00 10.17 -9.68
CA ASP A 53 0.64 11.53 -9.30
C ASP A 53 -0.87 11.71 -9.23
N ALA A 54 -1.57 11.25 -10.28
CA ALA A 54 -3.02 11.34 -10.35
C ALA A 54 -3.72 10.54 -9.24
N ILE A 55 -3.22 9.34 -8.90
CA ILE A 55 -3.79 8.57 -7.77
C ILE A 55 -3.48 9.20 -6.42
N ASN A 56 -2.31 9.84 -6.27
CA ASN A 56 -1.97 10.55 -5.04
C ASN A 56 -2.85 11.79 -4.86
N GLU A 57 -3.08 12.56 -5.93
CA GLU A 57 -4.02 13.70 -5.94
C GLU A 57 -5.46 13.26 -5.64
N LEU A 58 -5.90 12.14 -6.22
CA LEU A 58 -7.21 11.56 -5.90
C LEU A 58 -7.31 11.28 -4.40
N VAL A 59 -6.36 10.52 -3.84
CA VAL A 59 -6.36 10.13 -2.43
C VAL A 59 -6.26 11.33 -1.50
N GLU A 60 -5.44 12.33 -1.83
CA GLU A 60 -5.32 13.59 -1.08
C GLU A 60 -6.64 14.36 -1.01
N SER A 61 -7.51 14.16 -1.99
CA SER A 61 -8.78 14.86 -2.10
C SER A 61 -9.97 14.10 -1.49
N ILE A 62 -9.72 12.95 -0.84
CA ILE A 62 -10.72 12.15 -0.14
C ILE A 62 -10.82 12.64 1.30
N HIS A 63 -11.98 13.19 1.65
CA HIS A 63 -12.32 13.58 3.02
C HIS A 63 -13.40 12.65 3.57
N CYS A 64 -13.13 12.04 4.73
CA CYS A 64 -14.06 11.14 5.42
C CYS A 64 -14.70 11.86 6.62
N TYR A 65 -16.03 11.88 6.67
CA TYR A 65 -16.82 12.58 7.68
C TYR A 65 -17.46 11.66 8.74
N GLY A 66 -16.87 10.47 8.99
CA GLY A 66 -17.37 9.48 9.96
C GLY A 66 -16.56 9.39 11.25
N ASP A 67 -17.14 8.79 12.28
CA ASP A 67 -16.56 8.71 13.64
C ASP A 67 -15.53 7.60 13.85
N GLU A 68 -15.39 6.67 12.90
CA GLU A 68 -14.44 5.52 12.99
C GLU A 68 -13.66 5.30 11.66
N PRO A 69 -12.97 6.32 11.12
CA PRO A 69 -12.26 6.20 9.85
C PRO A 69 -11.13 5.17 9.90
N GLU A 70 -10.58 4.85 11.07
CA GLU A 70 -9.51 3.86 11.28
C GLU A 70 -9.90 2.41 11.04
N ARG A 71 -11.21 2.12 10.97
CA ARG A 71 -11.69 0.78 10.56
C ARG A 71 -11.42 0.50 9.08
N ALA A 72 -11.36 1.54 8.26
CA ALA A 72 -10.98 1.39 6.88
C ALA A 72 -9.51 0.97 6.74
N GLY A 73 -9.26 0.08 5.80
CA GLY A 73 -7.96 -0.30 5.32
C GLY A 73 -7.65 0.23 3.93
N GLY A 74 -6.49 -0.23 3.46
CA GLY A 74 -6.07 -0.03 2.10
C GLY A 74 -5.34 -1.27 1.66
N HIS A 75 -5.59 -1.71 0.43
CA HIS A 75 -4.87 -2.83 -0.16
C HIS A 75 -4.11 -2.37 -1.39
N MET A 76 -2.99 -3.04 -1.65
CA MET A 76 -2.18 -2.81 -2.84
C MET A 76 -1.95 -4.12 -3.55
N HIS A 77 -2.38 -4.21 -4.80
CA HIS A 77 -2.31 -5.40 -5.63
C HIS A 77 -1.17 -5.20 -6.62
N VAL A 78 0.01 -5.72 -6.29
CA VAL A 78 1.18 -5.62 -7.17
C VAL A 78 1.15 -6.73 -8.21
N ARG A 79 1.50 -6.42 -9.46
CA ARG A 79 1.53 -7.41 -10.54
C ARG A 79 2.34 -8.64 -10.18
N ARG A 80 1.77 -9.82 -10.37
CA ARG A 80 2.47 -11.09 -10.18
C ARG A 80 3.19 -11.53 -11.45
N THR A 81 4.40 -12.01 -11.27
CA THR A 81 5.16 -12.80 -12.26
C THR A 81 5.63 -14.08 -11.58
N ARG A 82 6.33 -14.97 -12.33
CA ARG A 82 6.96 -16.15 -11.72
C ARG A 82 7.97 -15.80 -10.62
N ARG A 83 8.56 -14.60 -10.62
CA ARG A 83 9.57 -14.17 -9.63
C ARG A 83 8.94 -13.40 -8.45
N GLN A 84 7.67 -13.03 -8.53
CA GLN A 84 6.92 -12.38 -7.45
C GLN A 84 6.21 -13.42 -6.58
N THR A 85 6.94 -14.00 -5.63
CA THR A 85 6.37 -15.01 -4.72
C THR A 85 5.86 -14.35 -3.43
N PRO A 86 4.78 -14.87 -2.81
CA PRO A 86 4.30 -14.31 -1.55
C PRO A 86 5.34 -14.41 -0.43
N SER A 87 6.19 -15.44 -0.44
CA SER A 87 7.31 -15.56 0.51
C SER A 87 8.31 -14.41 0.39
N ARG A 88 8.63 -13.95 -0.83
CA ARG A 88 9.50 -12.78 -1.02
C ARG A 88 8.87 -11.51 -0.46
N TRP A 89 7.58 -11.29 -0.71
CA TRP A 89 6.83 -10.16 -0.16
C TRP A 89 6.67 -10.23 1.36
N TYR A 90 6.49 -11.42 1.93
CA TYR A 90 6.52 -11.64 3.38
C TYR A 90 7.85 -11.15 3.97
N TRP A 91 8.98 -11.57 3.40
CA TRP A 91 10.30 -11.15 3.89
C TRP A 91 10.57 -9.66 3.65
N ALA A 92 9.97 -9.05 2.61
CA ALA A 92 10.03 -7.61 2.42
C ALA A 92 9.32 -6.88 3.57
N LEU A 93 8.09 -7.26 3.90
CA LEU A 93 7.35 -6.68 5.02
C LEU A 93 8.07 -6.95 6.35
N LYS A 94 8.54 -8.19 6.57
CA LYS A 94 9.25 -8.58 7.80
C LYS A 94 10.54 -7.77 8.03
N GLY A 95 11.16 -7.26 6.96
CA GLY A 95 12.37 -6.43 7.04
C GLY A 95 12.13 -5.00 7.51
N LEU A 96 10.89 -4.52 7.54
CA LEU A 96 10.56 -3.16 7.96
C LEU A 96 10.51 -3.05 9.49
N SER A 97 11.15 -2.02 10.02
CA SER A 97 10.92 -1.58 11.41
C SER A 97 9.55 -0.91 11.55
N ASP A 98 9.06 -0.77 12.78
CA ASP A 98 7.80 -0.07 13.07
C ASP A 98 7.75 1.36 12.53
N ARG A 99 8.91 2.04 12.52
CA ARG A 99 9.01 3.39 11.96
C ARG A 99 8.88 3.38 10.45
N GLN A 100 9.54 2.44 9.77
CA GLN A 100 9.47 2.32 8.32
C GLN A 100 8.08 1.88 7.87
N ALA A 101 7.49 0.88 8.54
CA ALA A 101 6.13 0.44 8.26
C ALA A 101 5.12 1.60 8.38
N ARG A 102 5.18 2.38 9.48
CA ARG A 102 4.33 3.57 9.65
C ARG A 102 4.55 4.63 8.56
N ASN A 103 5.78 4.84 8.12
CA ASN A 103 6.08 5.79 7.04
C ASN A 103 5.48 5.35 5.69
N LEU A 104 5.31 4.04 5.48
CA LEU A 104 4.64 3.46 4.32
C LEU A 104 3.13 3.26 4.52
N ASN A 105 2.56 3.79 5.62
CA ASN A 105 1.16 3.58 6.01
C ASN A 105 0.78 2.12 6.33
N MET A 106 1.74 1.27 6.69
CA MET A 106 1.53 -0.16 6.94
C MET A 106 1.35 -0.46 8.44
N ARG A 107 0.36 -1.30 8.76
CA ARG A 107 -0.09 -1.63 10.12
C ARG A 107 0.39 -2.99 10.66
N HIS A 108 0.99 -3.85 9.83
CA HIS A 108 1.34 -5.23 10.20
C HIS A 108 2.28 -5.36 11.43
N THR A 109 2.96 -4.29 11.83
CA THR A 109 3.87 -4.31 12.99
C THR A 109 3.25 -3.80 14.31
N TYR A 110 2.12 -3.10 14.28
CA TYR A 110 1.53 -2.47 15.48
C TYR A 110 0.00 -2.58 15.61
N TYR A 111 -0.71 -2.89 14.52
CA TYR A 111 -2.17 -3.10 14.52
C TYR A 111 -2.54 -4.12 13.45
N ASN A 112 -2.29 -5.40 13.75
CA ASN A 112 -2.29 -6.50 12.79
C ASN A 112 -3.55 -7.39 12.82
N ARG A 113 -4.58 -7.00 13.59
CA ARG A 113 -5.82 -7.79 13.76
C ARG A 113 -6.44 -8.27 12.44
N TRP A 114 -6.34 -7.44 11.40
CA TRP A 114 -6.91 -7.68 10.07
C TRP A 114 -5.84 -7.93 8.98
N CYS A 115 -4.55 -7.91 9.35
CA CYS A 115 -3.44 -8.00 8.41
C CYS A 115 -2.22 -8.64 9.09
N GLU A 116 -2.40 -9.83 9.64
CA GLU A 116 -1.33 -10.52 10.34
C GLU A 116 -0.25 -10.99 9.37
N LEU A 117 1.01 -10.67 9.68
CA LEU A 117 2.15 -11.08 8.87
C LEU A 117 2.59 -12.49 9.29
N ARG A 118 2.08 -13.51 8.60
CA ARG A 118 2.40 -14.93 8.83
C ARG A 118 3.19 -15.53 7.68
N HIS A 119 4.22 -16.30 8.00
CA HIS A 119 4.97 -17.04 6.97
C HIS A 119 4.25 -18.33 6.63
N GLY A 120 4.10 -18.63 5.35
CA GLY A 120 3.46 -19.86 4.86
C GLY A 120 1.94 -19.81 4.81
N ASP A 121 1.31 -18.76 5.34
CA ASP A 121 -0.13 -18.51 5.27
C ASP A 121 -0.43 -17.25 4.46
N TYR A 122 -0.70 -17.44 3.17
CA TYR A 122 -0.86 -16.37 2.17
C TYR A 122 -2.28 -16.28 1.61
N SER A 123 -3.27 -16.74 2.37
CA SER A 123 -4.66 -16.77 1.94
C SER A 123 -5.59 -16.16 2.96
N GLY A 124 -6.76 -15.70 2.50
CA GLY A 124 -7.82 -15.18 3.36
C GLY A 124 -7.70 -13.69 3.72
N LYS A 125 -8.74 -13.17 4.35
CA LYS A 125 -8.91 -11.73 4.59
C LYS A 125 -7.99 -11.16 5.68
N GLY A 126 -7.43 -12.01 6.53
CA GLY A 126 -6.65 -11.61 7.71
C GLY A 126 -5.13 -11.60 7.53
N THR A 127 -4.60 -11.93 6.34
CA THR A 127 -3.14 -12.00 6.11
C THR A 127 -2.60 -10.70 5.51
N ALA A 128 -1.42 -10.27 5.93
CA ALA A 128 -0.75 -9.09 5.36
C ALA A 128 -0.32 -9.29 3.89
N VAL A 129 -0.03 -10.53 3.49
CA VAL A 129 0.39 -10.90 2.12
C VAL A 129 -0.52 -11.99 1.61
N ASN A 130 -1.29 -11.70 0.58
CA ASN A 130 -2.27 -12.61 0.01
C ASN A 130 -1.93 -12.94 -1.46
N ASN A 131 -2.05 -14.22 -1.85
CA ASN A 131 -1.76 -14.70 -3.20
C ASN A 131 -2.96 -15.38 -3.90
N THR A 132 -4.17 -15.18 -3.36
CA THR A 132 -5.43 -15.77 -3.84
C THR A 132 -5.75 -15.28 -5.25
N HIS A 133 -5.40 -14.03 -5.56
CA HIS A 133 -5.53 -13.49 -6.91
C HIS A 133 -4.42 -14.01 -7.82
N ALA A 134 -4.80 -14.66 -8.92
CA ALA A 134 -3.84 -15.29 -9.83
C ALA A 134 -2.85 -14.29 -10.46
N GLY A 135 -3.32 -13.07 -10.73
CA GLY A 135 -2.55 -12.03 -11.43
C GLY A 135 -1.74 -11.09 -10.54
N THR A 136 -1.92 -11.13 -9.21
CA THR A 136 -1.33 -10.15 -8.29
C THR A 136 -0.84 -10.81 -7.00
N ILE A 137 0.05 -10.10 -6.29
CA ILE A 137 0.25 -10.30 -4.85
C ILE A 137 -0.44 -9.12 -4.18
N GLU A 138 -1.33 -9.40 -3.25
CA GLU A 138 -2.06 -8.40 -2.51
C GLU A 138 -1.34 -8.15 -1.17
N LEU A 139 -1.11 -6.87 -0.88
CA LEU A 139 -0.57 -6.40 0.39
C LEU A 139 -1.71 -5.74 1.17
N ARG A 140 -2.28 -6.46 2.15
CA ARG A 140 -3.43 -6.01 2.96
C ARG A 140 -3.04 -5.20 4.19
N THR A 141 -1.78 -4.78 4.26
CA THR A 141 -1.22 -4.21 5.47
C THR A 141 -1.53 -2.72 5.64
N PHE A 142 -2.02 -2.01 4.63
CA PHE A 142 -2.11 -0.56 4.72
C PHE A 142 -3.28 -0.12 5.61
N ALA A 143 -3.11 1.02 6.25
CA ALA A 143 -4.23 1.80 6.75
C ALA A 143 -5.01 2.39 5.57
N ARG A 144 -6.14 3.03 5.87
CA ARG A 144 -6.94 3.77 4.90
C ARG A 144 -6.10 4.69 4.02
N TRP A 145 -6.60 4.94 2.81
CA TRP A 145 -6.07 5.89 1.86
C TRP A 145 -7.01 7.09 1.75
N ASP A 146 -6.58 8.21 2.32
CA ASP A 146 -7.32 9.49 2.38
C ASP A 146 -6.35 10.68 2.47
N ASP A 147 -6.88 11.89 2.61
CA ASP A 147 -6.12 13.13 2.81
C ASP A 147 -5.05 13.03 3.92
N THR A 148 -5.35 12.34 5.03
CA THR A 148 -4.43 12.19 6.16
C THR A 148 -3.25 11.26 5.87
N THR A 149 -3.35 10.42 4.83
CA THR A 149 -2.38 9.37 4.50
C THR A 149 -1.79 9.49 3.10
N ALA A 150 -2.29 10.41 2.26
CA ALA A 150 -1.84 10.62 0.88
C ALA A 150 -0.32 10.80 0.76
N THR A 151 0.29 11.61 1.64
CA THR A 151 1.75 11.83 1.64
C THR A 151 2.58 10.54 1.79
N ARG A 152 1.99 9.46 2.34
CA ARG A 152 2.62 8.15 2.47
C ARG A 152 2.34 7.23 1.30
N LEU A 153 1.26 7.46 0.54
CA LEU A 153 0.89 6.63 -0.61
C LEU A 153 1.96 6.69 -1.70
N ALA A 154 2.41 7.88 -2.08
CA ALA A 154 3.50 8.02 -3.05
C ALA A 154 4.76 7.24 -2.64
N VAL A 155 5.13 7.30 -1.35
CA VAL A 155 6.28 6.57 -0.80
C VAL A 155 6.05 5.06 -0.84
N ALA A 156 4.83 4.60 -0.50
CA ALA A 156 4.44 3.20 -0.54
C ALA A 156 4.47 2.61 -1.96
N LEU A 157 3.95 3.36 -2.95
CA LEU A 157 3.95 2.98 -4.36
C LEU A 157 5.37 2.85 -4.90
N GLU A 158 6.26 3.79 -4.58
CA GLU A 158 7.66 3.73 -4.99
C GLU A 158 8.42 2.59 -4.31
N TRP A 159 8.15 2.34 -3.02
CA TRP A 159 8.73 1.19 -2.32
C TRP A 159 8.28 -0.13 -2.97
N ALA A 160 6.99 -0.25 -3.28
CA ALA A 160 6.44 -1.44 -3.93
C ALA A 160 7.03 -1.63 -5.33
N HIS A 161 7.13 -0.57 -6.12
CA HIS A 161 7.76 -0.60 -7.44
C HIS A 161 9.24 -1.03 -7.34
N HIS A 162 9.99 -0.47 -6.39
CA HIS A 162 11.39 -0.83 -6.16
C HIS A 162 11.55 -2.31 -5.80
N MET A 163 10.78 -2.78 -4.80
CA MET A 163 10.84 -4.18 -4.36
C MET A 163 10.41 -5.15 -5.45
N TRP A 164 9.38 -4.79 -6.22
CA TRP A 164 8.97 -5.56 -7.39
C TRP A 164 10.10 -5.71 -8.38
N ARG A 165 10.80 -4.61 -8.73
CA ARG A 165 11.97 -4.63 -9.63
C ARG A 165 13.11 -5.45 -9.06
N TYR A 166 13.37 -5.35 -7.76
CA TYR A 166 14.40 -6.11 -7.08
C TYR A 166 14.13 -7.61 -7.15
N PHE A 167 12.89 -8.04 -6.93
CA PHE A 167 12.51 -9.44 -7.13
C PHE A 167 12.57 -9.86 -8.59
N GLU A 168 12.18 -8.96 -9.49
CA GLU A 168 12.20 -9.26 -10.91
C GLU A 168 13.60 -9.34 -11.48
N SER A 169 14.62 -8.74 -10.87
CA SER A 169 16.02 -8.88 -11.33
C SER A 169 16.71 -10.16 -10.83
N HIS A 170 16.09 -10.92 -9.93
CA HIS A 170 16.70 -12.12 -9.33
C HIS A 170 15.88 -13.39 -9.58
N GLU A 171 16.55 -14.43 -10.08
CA GLU A 171 15.92 -15.74 -10.27
C GLU A 171 15.46 -16.34 -8.94
N LEU A 172 14.49 -17.27 -9.03
CA LEU A 172 13.99 -17.98 -7.87
C LEU A 172 15.14 -18.66 -7.12
N TYR A 173 15.03 -18.69 -5.78
CA TYR A 173 16.01 -19.30 -4.87
C TYR A 173 17.39 -18.62 -4.78
N GLN A 174 17.66 -17.55 -5.53
CA GLN A 174 18.93 -16.82 -5.43
C GLN A 174 18.99 -15.79 -4.29
N LEU A 175 17.85 -15.19 -3.94
CA LEU A 175 17.78 -14.20 -2.87
C LEU A 175 17.71 -14.89 -1.51
N LYS A 176 18.63 -14.54 -0.61
CA LYS A 176 18.53 -14.90 0.80
C LYS A 176 17.50 -14.01 1.47
N THR A 177 16.80 -14.54 2.47
CA THR A 177 15.78 -13.81 3.22
C THR A 177 16.34 -12.54 3.86
N ALA A 178 17.54 -12.60 4.43
CA ALA A 178 18.24 -11.45 5.00
C ALA A 178 18.55 -10.34 3.98
N ASP A 179 18.79 -10.69 2.72
CA ASP A 179 19.04 -9.70 1.66
C ASP A 179 17.76 -8.98 1.27
N ILE A 180 16.65 -9.71 1.16
CA ILE A 180 15.31 -9.14 0.93
C ILE A 180 14.94 -8.16 2.04
N MET A 181 15.11 -8.58 3.30
CA MET A 181 14.79 -7.76 4.47
C MET A 181 15.62 -6.48 4.48
N ARG A 182 16.94 -6.59 4.26
CA ARG A 182 17.86 -5.44 4.22
C ARG A 182 17.51 -4.47 3.09
N GLU A 183 17.19 -5.00 1.91
CA GLU A 183 16.84 -4.18 0.74
C GLU A 183 15.50 -3.47 0.93
N SER A 184 14.51 -4.15 1.52
CA SER A 184 13.24 -3.53 1.89
C SER A 184 13.42 -2.39 2.90
N ALA A 185 14.19 -2.63 3.96
CA ALA A 185 14.51 -1.60 4.95
C ALA A 185 15.24 -0.39 4.32
N ARG A 186 16.23 -0.66 3.46
CA ARG A 186 16.99 0.38 2.76
C ARG A 186 16.09 1.22 1.85
N SER A 187 15.30 0.57 1.01
CA SER A 187 14.44 1.24 0.03
C SER A 187 13.33 2.08 0.68
N ALA A 188 12.81 1.68 1.85
CA ALA A 188 11.82 2.45 2.60
C ALA A 188 12.30 3.85 3.06
N TYR A 189 13.62 4.11 3.09
CA TYR A 189 14.19 5.45 3.30
C TYR A 189 14.65 6.13 2.01
N SER A 190 14.85 5.35 0.94
CA SER A 190 15.52 5.79 -0.28
C SER A 190 14.58 6.36 -1.33
N THR A 191 13.27 6.17 -1.20
CA THR A 191 12.27 6.57 -2.19
C THR A 191 12.06 8.09 -2.16
N PRO A 192 12.60 8.85 -3.13
CA PRO A 192 12.54 10.29 -3.11
C PRO A 192 11.35 10.77 -3.95
N ARG A 193 10.40 11.42 -3.28
CA ARG A 193 10.03 12.77 -3.67
C ARG A 193 10.23 13.67 -2.46
N THR A 194 11.48 14.06 -2.22
CA THR A 194 11.72 15.23 -1.38
C THR A 194 11.14 16.42 -2.13
N THR A 195 9.99 16.91 -1.69
CA THR A 195 9.56 18.25 -2.09
C THR A 195 10.62 19.26 -1.61
N PRO A 196 10.79 20.40 -2.28
CA PRO A 196 11.71 21.45 -1.81
C PRO A 196 11.48 21.84 -0.34
N ALA A 197 10.24 21.79 0.13
CA ALA A 197 9.85 22.04 1.52
C ALA A 197 10.45 21.01 2.50
N MET A 198 10.49 19.72 2.12
CA MET A 198 11.10 18.67 2.95
C MET A 198 12.63 18.83 3.06
N ARG A 199 13.30 19.31 1.99
CA ARG A 199 14.74 19.62 2.04
C ARG A 199 15.05 20.77 3.00
N LEU A 200 14.21 21.80 2.98
CA LEU A 200 14.30 22.96 3.88
C LEU A 200 14.00 22.62 5.35
N ALA A 201 13.22 21.58 5.62
CA ALA A 201 12.91 21.14 6.99
C ALA A 201 14.05 20.29 7.60
N THR A 202 14.78 19.52 6.78
CA THR A 202 15.97 18.78 7.23
C THR A 202 17.18 19.68 7.44
N SER A 203 17.32 20.77 6.68
CA SER A 203 18.45 21.71 6.83
C SER A 203 18.29 22.70 8.00
N ARG A 204 17.13 22.72 8.68
CA ARG A 204 16.88 23.57 9.87
C ARG A 204 16.99 22.81 11.20
N LYS A 205 17.41 21.54 11.18
CA LYS A 205 17.57 20.73 12.40
C LYS A 205 19.03 20.42 12.73
N GLU A 206 19.97 21.03 12.02
CA GLU A 206 21.37 21.11 12.40
C GLU A 206 21.74 22.59 12.53
N ASP A 207 21.30 23.19 13.63
CA ASP A 207 21.85 24.40 14.28
C ASP A 207 21.40 24.40 15.75
#